data_AF-L7WEX6-F1
#
_entry.id   AF-L7WEX6-F1
#
_cell.length_a   1.000
_cell.length_b   1.000
_cell.length_c   1.000
_cell.angle_alpha   90.00
_cell.angle_beta   90.00
_cell.angle_gamma   90.00
#
_symmetry.space_group_name_H-M   'P 1'
#
loop_
_entity.id
_entity.type
_entity.pdbx_description
1 polymer ?
#
loop_
_entity_poly.entity_id
_entity_poly.type
_entity_poly.pdbx_seq_one_letter_code
_entity_poly.pdbx_strand_id
1 'polypeptide(L)'
;MIIDHFIPPIKSRTDDELLQIVGAPEKWTPDAVSLAHEELSDRKIPVVKIEMARYLEDKRDQLTLKLKSNESYHLCDFLLSPSLTFIELLFSWELNKDGYHRKARQQKRFRVFIIIFVFFLFLLFQIAQIFKD
;
A
#
# COMPACT_ATOMS: atom_id res chain seq x y z
N MET A 1 5.28 15.13 33.18
CA MET A 1 4.51 13.89 33.42
C MET A 1 3.52 13.78 32.28
N ILE A 2 3.75 12.85 31.34
CA ILE A 2 2.85 12.66 30.20
C ILE A 2 1.61 11.91 30.72
N ILE A 3 0.42 12.42 30.43
CA ILE A 3 -0.85 11.81 30.87
C ILE A 3 -1.26 10.78 29.81
N ASP A 4 -1.41 9.52 30.25
CA ASP A 4 -1.86 8.42 29.39
C ASP A 4 -3.35 8.58 29.06
N HIS A 5 -3.62 9.06 27.84
CA HIS A 5 -4.96 9.28 27.29
C HIS A 5 -5.32 8.23 26.22
N PHE A 6 -4.51 7.17 26.08
CA PHE A 6 -4.70 6.16 25.05
C PHE A 6 -5.75 5.14 25.46
N ILE A 7 -6.44 4.58 24.47
CA ILE A 7 -7.42 3.50 24.66
C ILE A 7 -6.96 2.29 23.83
N PRO A 8 -6.62 1.14 24.45
CA PRO A 8 -6.42 0.97 25.89
C PRO A 8 -5.21 1.78 26.41
N PRO A 9 -5.12 2.03 27.73
CA PRO A 9 -3.96 2.70 28.33
C PRO A 9 -2.65 1.97 28.00
N ILE A 10 -1.55 2.72 27.79
CA ILE A 10 -0.22 2.18 27.49
C ILE A 10 0.20 1.14 28.53
N LYS A 11 -0.03 1.42 29.82
CA LYS A 11 0.33 0.49 30.91
C LYS A 11 -0.42 -0.84 30.87
N SER A 12 -1.61 -0.86 30.27
CA SER A 12 -2.43 -2.08 30.15
C SER A 12 -2.08 -2.93 28.93
N ARG A 13 -1.24 -2.42 28.02
CA ARG A 13 -0.79 -3.13 26.82
C ARG A 13 0.20 -4.24 27.15
N THR A 14 0.26 -5.24 26.27
CA THR A 14 1.23 -6.34 26.36
C THR A 14 2.63 -5.89 25.92
N ASP A 15 3.67 -6.64 26.29
CA ASP A 15 5.05 -6.32 25.90
C ASP A 15 5.21 -6.27 24.37
N ASP A 16 4.53 -7.15 23.64
CA ASP A 16 4.57 -7.19 22.18
C ASP A 16 3.92 -5.95 21.55
N GLU A 17 2.80 -5.47 22.10
CA GLU A 17 2.15 -4.23 21.66
C GLU A 17 3.02 -3.01 21.94
N LEU A 18 3.68 -2.97 23.10
CA LEU A 18 4.62 -1.91 23.44
C LEU A 18 5.83 -1.93 22.49
N LEU A 19 6.36 -3.12 22.18
CA LEU A 19 7.45 -3.32 21.21
C LEU A 19 7.05 -2.89 19.78
N GLN A 20 5.79 -3.09 19.38
CA GLN A 20 5.27 -2.57 18.11
C GLN A 20 5.22 -1.04 18.07
N ILE A 21 4.87 -0.40 19.19
CA ILE A 21 4.83 1.07 19.29
C ILE A 21 6.25 1.64 19.15
N VAL A 22 7.20 1.15 19.95
CA VAL A 22 8.59 1.65 19.92
C VAL A 22 9.36 1.21 18.67
N GLY A 23 8.95 0.08 18.05
CA GLY A 23 9.53 -0.41 16.81
C GLY A 23 9.17 0.45 15.59
N ALA A 24 8.04 1.15 15.64
CA ALA A 24 7.52 1.95 14.53
C ALA A 24 7.27 3.43 14.93
N PRO A 25 8.26 4.16 15.46
CA PRO A 25 8.02 5.47 16.10
C PRO A 25 7.38 6.51 15.17
N GLU A 26 7.58 6.38 13.85
CA GLU A 26 7.00 7.24 12.81
C GLU A 26 5.49 7.03 12.62
N LYS A 27 4.96 5.87 13.04
CA LYS A 27 3.54 5.49 12.91
C LYS A 27 2.70 5.88 14.13
N TRP A 28 3.34 6.42 15.18
CA TRP A 28 2.73 6.72 16.47
C TRP A 28 3.01 8.17 16.89
N THR A 29 2.24 8.66 17.87
CA THR A 29 2.52 9.97 18.47
C THR A 29 3.77 9.89 19.35
N PRO A 30 4.57 10.97 19.45
CA PRO A 30 5.76 10.99 20.31
C PRO A 30 5.45 10.61 21.76
N ASP A 31 4.30 11.07 22.27
CA ASP A 31 3.82 10.75 23.62
C ASP A 31 3.59 9.24 23.81
N ALA A 32 3.02 8.55 22.82
CA ALA A 32 2.82 7.10 22.88
C ALA A 32 4.14 6.35 22.90
N VAL A 33 5.10 6.78 22.07
CA VAL A 33 6.44 6.18 21.97
C VAL A 33 7.21 6.36 23.27
N SER A 34 7.18 7.56 23.86
CA SER A 34 7.83 7.84 25.14
C SER A 34 7.22 7.02 26.28
N LEU A 35 5.89 6.98 26.41
CA LEU A 35 5.22 6.19 27.44
C LEU A 35 5.49 4.68 27.27
N ALA A 36 5.54 4.18 26.03
CA ALA A 36 5.85 2.78 25.77
C ALA A 36 7.30 2.43 26.11
N HIS A 37 8.26 3.33 25.85
CA HIS A 37 9.65 3.17 26.27
C HIS A 37 9.80 3.14 27.79
N GLU A 38 9.13 4.04 28.51
CA GLU A 38 9.12 4.06 29.98
C GLU A 38 8.56 2.74 30.53
N GLU A 39 7.40 2.30 30.03
CA GLU A 39 6.77 1.05 30.48
C GLU A 39 7.63 -0.19 30.18
N LEU A 40 8.26 -0.26 29.00
CA LEU A 40 9.20 -1.35 28.68
C LEU A 40 10.43 -1.35 29.59
N SER A 41 10.91 -0.16 29.98
CA SER A 41 12.01 -0.01 30.93
C SER A 41 11.61 -0.47 32.33
N ASP A 42 10.42 -0.08 32.80
CA ASP A 42 9.85 -0.49 34.09
C ASP A 42 9.67 -2.02 34.15
N ARG A 43 9.27 -2.63 33.04
CA ARG A 43 9.15 -4.10 32.87
C ARG A 43 10.49 -4.82 32.69
N LYS A 44 11.61 -4.09 32.68
CA LYS A 44 12.98 -4.62 32.50
C LYS A 44 13.16 -5.38 31.19
N ILE A 45 12.49 -4.94 30.12
CA ILE A 45 12.66 -5.53 28.80
C ILE A 45 14.04 -5.13 28.25
N PRO A 46 14.84 -6.08 27.74
CA PRO A 46 16.17 -5.77 27.21
C PRO A 46 16.11 -4.79 26.03
N VAL A 47 17.01 -3.81 26.03
CA VAL A 47 17.14 -2.82 24.94
C VAL A 47 17.31 -3.50 23.57
N VAL A 48 18.01 -4.63 23.52
CA VAL A 48 18.18 -5.45 22.31
C VAL A 48 16.84 -5.87 21.69
N LYS A 49 15.81 -6.15 22.50
CA LYS A 49 14.47 -6.48 21.97
C LYS A 49 13.80 -5.27 21.32
N ILE A 50 14.04 -4.07 21.86
CA ILE A 50 13.52 -2.81 21.32
C ILE A 50 14.20 -2.50 19.97
N GLU A 51 15.52 -2.63 19.91
CA GLU A 51 16.27 -2.48 18.66
C GLU A 51 15.86 -3.50 17.61
N MET A 52 15.65 -4.76 18.02
CA MET A 52 15.17 -5.82 17.14
C MET A 52 13.76 -5.51 16.60
N ALA A 53 12.84 -5.01 17.44
CA ALA A 53 11.51 -4.62 16.99
C ALA A 53 11.58 -3.53 15.92
N ARG A 54 12.44 -2.53 16.09
CA ARG A 54 12.69 -1.48 15.09
C ARG A 54 13.29 -2.04 13.79
N TYR A 55 14.27 -2.92 13.90
CA TYR A 55 14.88 -3.57 12.73
C TYR A 55 13.86 -4.40 11.95
N LEU A 56 13.03 -5.19 12.64
CA LEU A 56 12.00 -6.01 12.01
C LEU A 56 10.95 -5.17 11.30
N GLU A 57 10.56 -4.04 11.89
CA GLU A 57 9.59 -3.13 11.26
C GLU A 57 10.16 -2.48 10.00
N ASP A 58 11.40 -1.97 10.04
CA ASP A 58 12.08 -1.43 8.84
C ASP A 58 12.18 -2.50 7.74
N LYS A 59 12.49 -3.75 8.09
CA LYS A 59 12.50 -4.86 7.12
C LYS A 59 11.12 -5.13 6.55
N ARG A 60 10.07 -5.07 7.36
CA ARG A 60 8.70 -5.24 6.90
C ARG A 60 8.29 -4.12 5.96
N ASP A 61 8.62 -2.87 6.27
CA ASP A 61 8.33 -1.72 5.42
C ASP A 61 9.10 -1.82 4.09
N GLN A 62 10.37 -2.20 4.10
CA GLN A 62 11.13 -2.48 2.88
C GLN A 62 10.51 -3.60 2.03
N LEU A 63 10.02 -4.67 2.66
CA LEU A 63 9.36 -5.77 1.96
C LEU A 63 8.03 -5.34 1.37
N THR A 64 7.20 -4.62 2.11
CA THR A 64 5.91 -4.13 1.59
C THR A 64 6.09 -3.16 0.43
N LEU A 65 7.09 -2.27 0.49
CA LEU A 65 7.45 -1.39 -0.63
C LEU A 65 7.91 -2.20 -1.86
N LYS A 66 8.73 -3.23 -1.67
CA LYS A 66 9.15 -4.12 -2.76
C LYS A 66 7.98 -4.89 -3.37
N LEU A 67 7.08 -5.41 -2.54
CA LEU A 67 5.88 -6.12 -2.98
C LEU A 67 4.99 -5.19 -3.79
N LYS A 68 4.65 -4.00 -3.26
CA LYS A 68 3.89 -2.97 -3.98
C LYS A 68 4.53 -2.58 -5.31
N SER A 69 5.83 -2.36 -5.34
CA SER A 69 6.56 -2.02 -6.56
C SER A 69 6.49 -3.14 -7.62
N ASN A 70 6.45 -4.39 -7.19
CA ASN A 70 6.42 -5.56 -8.06
C ASN A 70 5.01 -6.01 -8.46
N GLU A 71 3.97 -5.52 -7.78
CA GLU A 71 2.59 -5.80 -8.14
C GLU A 71 2.27 -5.39 -9.58
N SER A 72 1.47 -6.22 -10.22
CA SER A 72 1.09 -6.09 -11.63
C SER A 72 -0.34 -6.52 -11.83
N TYR A 73 -0.98 -5.99 -12.88
CA TYR A 73 -2.20 -6.56 -13.40
C TYR A 73 -1.92 -7.94 -14.01
N HIS A 74 -2.70 -8.92 -13.59
CA HIS A 74 -2.73 -10.26 -14.15
C HIS A 74 -3.93 -10.44 -15.08
N LEU A 75 -3.81 -11.33 -16.06
CA LEU A 75 -4.91 -11.63 -16.99
C LEU A 75 -6.16 -12.15 -16.25
N CYS A 76 -5.96 -12.92 -15.18
CA CYS A 76 -7.06 -13.42 -14.36
C CYS A 76 -7.85 -12.30 -13.70
N ASP A 77 -7.24 -11.16 -13.36
CA ASP A 77 -7.93 -10.02 -12.75
C ASP A 77 -9.01 -9.49 -13.72
N PHE A 78 -8.69 -9.43 -15.01
CA PHE A 78 -9.63 -8.99 -16.05
C PHE A 78 -10.74 -10.01 -16.33
N LEU A 79 -10.55 -11.29 -16.00
CA LEU A 79 -11.56 -12.34 -16.20
C LEU A 79 -12.46 -12.51 -14.98
N LEU A 80 -11.89 -12.45 -13.78
CA LEU A 80 -12.59 -12.73 -12.52
C LEU A 80 -13.25 -11.48 -11.92
N SER A 81 -12.63 -10.31 -12.10
CA SER A 81 -13.12 -9.04 -11.57
C SER A 81 -13.06 -7.90 -12.61
N PRO A 82 -13.60 -8.10 -13.83
CA PRO A 82 -13.46 -7.16 -14.94
C PRO A 82 -13.85 -5.73 -14.58
N SER A 83 -15.02 -5.53 -13.96
CA SER A 83 -15.54 -4.19 -13.64
C SER A 83 -14.62 -3.41 -12.71
N LEU A 84 -14.14 -4.04 -11.63
CA LEU A 84 -13.23 -3.41 -10.67
C LEU A 84 -11.88 -3.09 -11.31
N THR A 85 -11.32 -4.04 -12.07
CA THR A 85 -10.04 -3.84 -12.75
C THR A 85 -10.14 -2.73 -13.79
N PHE A 86 -11.23 -2.62 -14.53
CA PHE A 86 -11.44 -1.51 -15.48
C PHE A 86 -11.62 -0.15 -14.79
N ILE A 87 -12.38 -0.09 -13.68
CA ILE A 87 -12.53 1.14 -12.90
C ILE A 87 -11.17 1.58 -12.36
N GLU A 88 -10.39 0.66 -11.77
CA GLU A 88 -9.04 0.94 -11.31
C GLU A 88 -8.16 1.42 -12.48
N LEU A 89 -8.20 0.74 -13.62
CA LEU A 89 -7.40 1.08 -14.79
C LEU A 89 -7.70 2.49 -15.33
N LEU A 90 -8.97 2.91 -15.33
CA LEU A 90 -9.40 4.20 -15.87
C LEU A 90 -9.24 5.35 -14.88
N PHE A 91 -9.56 5.12 -13.60
CA PHE A 91 -9.66 6.20 -12.60
C PHE A 91 -8.50 6.30 -11.62
N SER A 92 -7.69 5.24 -11.43
CA SER A 92 -6.52 5.38 -10.56
C SER A 92 -5.45 6.21 -11.26
N TRP A 93 -5.25 7.44 -10.80
CA TRP A 93 -4.32 8.39 -11.42
C TRP A 93 -2.93 8.35 -10.77
N GLU A 94 -2.85 7.90 -9.52
CA GLU A 94 -1.67 8.07 -8.67
C GLU A 94 -1.01 6.77 -8.20
N LEU A 95 -1.26 5.62 -8.87
CA LEU A 95 -0.62 4.33 -8.55
C LEU A 95 0.92 4.43 -8.41
N ASN A 96 1.56 5.32 -9.18
CA ASN A 96 3.00 5.54 -9.09
C ASN A 96 3.43 6.26 -7.80
N LYS A 97 2.60 7.17 -7.26
CA LYS A 97 2.85 7.85 -5.99
C LYS A 97 2.60 6.91 -4.81
N ASP A 98 1.68 5.97 -4.98
CA ASP A 98 1.35 4.95 -3.96
C ASP A 98 2.36 3.80 -3.88
N GLY A 99 3.41 3.82 -4.72
CA GLY A 99 4.49 2.82 -4.75
C GLY A 99 4.28 1.67 -5.75
N TYR A 100 3.19 1.66 -6.52
CA TYR A 100 2.86 0.63 -7.51
C TYR A 100 3.49 0.89 -8.89
N HIS A 101 4.82 0.98 -8.95
CA HIS A 101 5.55 1.39 -10.16
C HIS A 101 5.27 0.51 -11.39
N ARG A 102 5.25 -0.81 -11.22
CA ARG A 102 5.01 -1.75 -12.33
C ARG A 102 3.56 -1.68 -12.82
N LYS A 103 2.59 -1.70 -11.90
CA LYS A 103 1.16 -1.56 -12.19
C LYS A 103 0.85 -0.24 -12.92
N ALA A 104 1.43 0.88 -12.46
CA ALA A 104 1.28 2.18 -13.13
C ALA A 104 1.83 2.18 -14.57
N ARG A 105 2.96 1.49 -14.81
CA ARG A 105 3.51 1.35 -16.17
C ARG A 105 2.60 0.53 -17.08
N GLN A 106 2.04 -0.57 -16.57
CA GLN A 106 1.08 -1.39 -17.31
C GLN A 106 -0.19 -0.59 -17.62
N GLN A 107 -0.73 0.13 -16.65
CA GLN A 107 -1.90 0.98 -16.81
C GLN A 107 -1.73 1.99 -17.96
N LYS A 108 -0.58 2.68 -18.04
CA LYS A 108 -0.30 3.60 -19.15
C LYS A 108 -0.34 2.90 -20.51
N ARG A 109 0.26 1.71 -20.62
CA ARG A 109 0.24 0.92 -21.86
C ARG A 109 -1.17 0.47 -22.23
N PHE A 110 -1.93 -0.02 -21.25
CA PHE A 110 -3.31 -0.44 -21.46
C PHE A 110 -4.22 0.73 -21.88
N ARG A 111 -4.08 1.92 -21.28
CA ARG A 111 -4.83 3.11 -21.70
C ARG A 111 -4.55 3.48 -23.16
N VAL A 112 -3.28 3.49 -23.57
CA VAL A 112 -2.90 3.74 -24.97
C VAL A 112 -3.49 2.67 -25.89
N PHE A 113 -3.39 1.41 -25.51
CA PHE A 113 -3.96 0.30 -26.28
C PHE A 113 -5.48 0.43 -26.46
N ILE A 114 -6.21 0.77 -25.39
CA ILE A 114 -7.67 0.98 -25.43
C ILE A 114 -8.02 2.13 -26.40
N ILE A 115 -7.30 3.24 -26.35
CA ILE A 115 -7.53 4.39 -27.25
C ILE A 115 -7.32 3.97 -28.72
N ILE A 116 -6.21 3.30 -29.02
CA ILE A 116 -5.91 2.82 -30.37
C ILE A 116 -6.96 1.82 -30.84
N PHE A 117 -7.37 0.89 -29.97
CA PHE A 117 -8.37 -0.13 -30.27
C PHE A 117 -9.73 0.48 -30.59
N VAL A 118 -10.20 1.44 -29.78
CA VAL A 118 -11.45 2.16 -30.03
C VAL A 118 -11.38 2.94 -31.35
N PHE A 119 -10.27 3.61 -31.63
CA PHE A 119 -10.07 4.32 -32.90
C PHE A 119 -10.12 3.37 -34.10
N PHE A 120 -9.48 2.20 -34.00
CA PHE A 120 -9.49 1.20 -35.05
C PHE A 120 -10.90 0.64 -35.31
N LEU A 121 -11.65 0.31 -34.25
CA LEU A 121 -13.04 -0.14 -34.38
C LEU A 121 -13.92 0.93 -35.05
N PHE A 122 -13.72 2.20 -34.71
CA PHE A 122 -14.43 3.30 -35.34
C PHE A 122 -14.13 3.38 -36.84
N LEU A 123 -12.86 3.25 -37.26
CA LEU A 123 -12.48 3.22 -38.67
C LEU A 123 -13.12 2.04 -39.42
N LEU A 124 -13.09 0.84 -38.85
CA LEU A 124 -13.73 -0.33 -39.44
C LEU A 124 -15.23 -0.12 -39.61
N PHE A 125 -15.89 0.48 -38.61
CA PHE A 125 -17.30 0.81 -38.68
C PHE A 125 -17.59 1.79 -39.83
N GLN A 126 -16.79 2.86 -39.98
CA GLN A 126 -16.93 3.82 -41.08
C GLN A 126 -16.76 3.15 -42.45
N ILE A 127 -15.72 2.32 -42.62
CA ILE A 127 -15.49 1.58 -43.86
C ILE A 127 -16.68 0.66 -44.18
N ALA A 128 -17.20 -0.05 -43.18
CA ALA A 128 -18.35 -0.91 -43.36
C ALA A 128 -19.63 -0.15 -43.76
N GLN A 129 -19.81 1.11 -43.35
CA GLN A 129 -20.90 1.96 -43.84
C GLN A 129 -20.70 2.33 -45.33
N ILE A 130 -19.49 2.71 -45.73
CA ILE A 130 -19.18 3.09 -47.11
C ILE A 130 -19.44 1.95 -48.10
N PHE A 131 -19.15 0.70 -47.74
CA PHE A 131 -19.41 -0.46 -48.59
C PHE A 131 -20.87 -0.96 -48.56
N LYS A 132 -21.70 -0.39 -47.69
CA LYS A 132 -23.12 -0.74 -47.55
C LYS A 132 -24.03 0.15 -48.40
N ASP A 133 -23.55 1.33 -48.78
CA ASP A 133 -24.17 2.25 -49.74
C ASP A 133 -23.74 1.95 -51.18
#